data_AF-A0A218ZUU8-F1
#
_entry.id   AF-A0A218ZUU8-F1
#
_cell.length_a   1.000
_cell.length_b   1.000
_cell.length_c   1.000
_cell.angle_alpha   90.00
_cell.angle_beta   90.00
_cell.angle_gamma   90.00
#
_symmetry.space_group_name_H-M   'P 1'
#
loop_
_entity.id
_entity.type
_entity.pdbx_description
1 polymer ?
#
loop_
_entity_poly.entity_id
_entity_poly.type
_entity_poly.pdbx_seq_one_letter_code
_entity_poly.pdbx_strand_id
1 'polypeptide(L)'
;MQTSDSSQKNLWYSRNLSDFTALLNSFSTFEGFLDFINTLPKKSPRLSLYEGRDHSNLTVVIITANENSRYVTYLKSFFMGANVIISEANGQNFNYSHSVNNGLALAKKLDSEWVVVSNDDVFLPGDLDDFMSRLNSDKSHNVLTPVQAGINQSNIKYHGEIFSICRSNLFNSLLFFKYQKPKELWKMYRELPGWSTKRLDCLEFGSSSNNLVKKFSKCIFKDLRNFSDFGIFRSEILRDFSFDESFQNGFEDFDLVIRLHKSGISVDTLDFDVKSVGGASLGYGLSRWPLIVFGQMYLNYKIAKMTNSD
;
A
#
# COMPACT_ATOMS: atom_id res chain seq x y z
N MET A 1 -20.40 4.41 -31.10
CA MET A 1 -19.25 3.78 -30.40
C MET A 1 -19.02 4.33 -28.98
N GLN A 2 -20.02 4.94 -28.32
CA GLN A 2 -19.91 5.53 -26.96
C GLN A 2 -20.55 4.67 -25.85
N THR A 3 -21.01 3.46 -26.17
CA THR A 3 -21.79 2.61 -25.25
C THR A 3 -20.98 1.57 -24.50
N SER A 4 -19.74 1.26 -24.92
CA SER A 4 -18.85 0.32 -24.22
C SER A 4 -18.23 0.92 -22.96
N ASP A 5 -17.87 2.20 -23.00
CA ASP A 5 -17.08 2.82 -21.92
C ASP A 5 -17.91 3.09 -20.67
N SER A 6 -19.20 3.40 -20.84
CA SER A 6 -20.12 3.62 -19.72
C SER A 6 -20.45 2.31 -19.00
N SER A 7 -20.59 1.19 -19.74
CA SER A 7 -20.87 -0.11 -19.15
C SER A 7 -19.66 -0.65 -18.37
N GLN A 8 -18.44 -0.54 -18.91
CA GLN A 8 -17.21 -0.95 -18.23
C GLN A 8 -16.96 -0.15 -16.94
N LYS A 9 -17.18 1.16 -16.97
CA LYS A 9 -17.07 2.01 -15.77
C LYS A 9 -18.07 1.57 -14.68
N ASN A 10 -19.31 1.27 -15.05
CA ASN A 10 -20.31 0.81 -14.08
C ASN A 10 -19.90 -0.52 -13.43
N LEU A 11 -19.35 -1.46 -14.20
CA LEU A 11 -18.83 -2.72 -13.67
C LEU A 11 -17.65 -2.50 -12.70
N TRP A 12 -16.76 -1.55 -13.00
CA TRP A 12 -15.65 -1.22 -12.10
C TRP A 12 -16.11 -0.65 -10.76
N TYR A 13 -17.08 0.28 -10.80
CA TYR A 13 -17.55 1.00 -9.61
C TYR A 13 -18.52 0.22 -8.74
N SER A 14 -19.13 -0.87 -9.24
CA SER A 14 -20.05 -1.68 -8.42
C SER A 14 -19.32 -2.35 -7.25
N ARG A 15 -18.00 -2.55 -7.37
CA ARG A 15 -17.15 -3.24 -6.38
C ARG A 15 -17.66 -4.65 -6.03
N ASN A 16 -18.52 -5.23 -6.87
CA ASN A 16 -19.00 -6.60 -6.74
C ASN A 16 -18.06 -7.53 -7.51
N LEU A 17 -17.80 -8.69 -6.93
CA LEU A 17 -17.00 -9.75 -7.53
C LEU A 17 -17.47 -10.18 -8.91
N SER A 18 -18.78 -10.40 -9.08
CA SER A 18 -19.36 -10.84 -10.35
C SER A 18 -19.13 -9.82 -11.46
N ASP A 19 -19.30 -8.54 -11.14
CA ASP A 19 -19.13 -7.45 -12.09
C ASP A 19 -17.65 -7.22 -12.40
N PHE A 20 -16.76 -7.39 -11.43
CA PHE A 20 -15.32 -7.36 -11.66
C PHE A 20 -14.88 -8.48 -12.60
N THR A 21 -15.38 -9.71 -12.42
CA THR A 21 -15.14 -10.81 -13.36
C THR A 21 -15.69 -10.49 -14.76
N ALA A 22 -16.91 -9.96 -14.85
CA ALA A 22 -17.50 -9.55 -16.12
C ALA A 22 -16.68 -8.45 -16.81
N LEU A 23 -16.19 -7.47 -16.04
CA LEU A 23 -15.31 -6.42 -16.52
C LEU A 23 -14.02 -7.02 -17.09
N LEU A 24 -13.34 -7.91 -16.36
CA LEU A 24 -12.13 -8.56 -16.84
C LEU A 24 -12.40 -9.35 -18.13
N ASN A 25 -13.52 -10.08 -18.22
CA ASN A 25 -13.90 -10.81 -19.43
C ASN A 25 -14.23 -9.90 -20.63
N SER A 26 -14.43 -8.59 -20.42
CA SER A 26 -14.59 -7.62 -21.51
C SER A 26 -13.27 -7.23 -22.18
N PHE A 27 -12.12 -7.66 -21.64
CA PHE A 27 -10.79 -7.41 -22.20
C PHE A 27 -10.14 -8.69 -22.72
N SER A 28 -9.41 -8.57 -23.83
CA SER A 28 -8.62 -9.67 -24.43
C SER A 28 -7.23 -9.83 -23.79
N THR A 29 -6.71 -8.76 -23.16
CA THR A 29 -5.38 -8.73 -22.55
C THR A 29 -5.38 -7.94 -21.23
N PHE A 30 -4.37 -8.19 -20.38
CA PHE A 30 -4.19 -7.42 -19.14
C PHE A 30 -3.79 -5.98 -19.42
N GLU A 31 -2.99 -5.77 -20.48
CA GLU A 31 -2.54 -4.45 -20.91
C GLU A 31 -3.72 -3.58 -21.33
N GLY A 32 -4.68 -4.12 -22.09
CA GLY A 32 -5.91 -3.39 -22.43
C GLY A 32 -6.78 -3.07 -21.22
N PHE A 33 -6.84 -3.98 -20.24
CA PHE A 33 -7.52 -3.72 -18.97
C PHE A 33 -6.78 -2.63 -18.16
N LEU A 34 -5.46 -2.67 -18.10
CA LEU A 34 -4.64 -1.67 -17.41
C LEU A 34 -4.77 -0.29 -18.05
N ASP A 35 -4.79 -0.22 -19.38
CA ASP A 35 -5.04 1.03 -20.11
C ASP A 35 -6.40 1.61 -19.70
N PHE A 36 -7.44 0.78 -19.66
CA PHE A 36 -8.75 1.19 -19.15
C PHE A 36 -8.66 1.73 -17.71
N ILE A 37 -8.01 1.02 -16.78
CA ILE A 37 -7.84 1.48 -15.39
C ILE A 37 -7.12 2.84 -15.35
N ASN A 38 -6.12 3.04 -16.19
CA ASN A 38 -5.36 4.28 -16.26
C ASN A 38 -6.17 5.46 -16.81
N THR A 39 -7.22 5.18 -17.61
CA THR A 39 -8.16 6.21 -18.09
C THR A 39 -9.19 6.64 -17.04
N LEU A 40 -9.32 5.90 -15.93
CA LEU A 40 -10.28 6.24 -14.90
C LEU A 40 -9.87 7.56 -14.22
N PRO A 41 -10.83 8.47 -13.98
CA PRO A 41 -10.54 9.69 -13.24
C PRO A 41 -10.05 9.33 -11.84
N LYS A 42 -9.10 10.12 -11.34
CA LYS A 42 -8.62 10.05 -9.96
C LYS A 42 -9.17 11.26 -9.22
N LYS A 43 -9.82 11.04 -8.08
CA LYS A 43 -10.34 12.13 -7.26
C LYS A 43 -9.15 12.86 -6.63
N SER A 44 -8.98 14.14 -6.95
CA SER A 44 -7.99 14.97 -6.28
C SER A 44 -8.34 15.12 -4.80
N PRO A 45 -7.39 14.90 -3.88
CA PRO A 45 -7.65 15.07 -2.46
C PRO A 45 -7.82 16.55 -2.12
N ARG A 46 -8.57 16.84 -1.06
CA ARG A 46 -8.49 18.13 -0.37
C ARG A 46 -7.25 18.12 0.52
N LEU A 47 -6.35 19.06 0.31
CA LEU A 47 -5.14 19.21 1.12
C LEU A 47 -5.34 20.30 2.17
N SER A 48 -5.06 19.99 3.42
CA SER A 48 -5.02 20.93 4.54
C SER A 48 -3.62 20.91 5.15
N LEU A 49 -2.99 22.07 5.32
CA LEU A 49 -1.66 22.21 5.94
C LEU A 49 -1.79 22.83 7.32
N TYR A 50 -1.13 22.22 8.30
CA TYR A 50 -0.95 22.70 9.65
C TYR A 50 0.54 22.82 9.90
N GLU A 51 1.06 24.05 9.93
CA GLU A 51 2.49 24.28 10.12
C GLU A 51 2.88 24.14 11.60
N GLY A 52 3.97 23.41 11.84
CA GLY A 52 4.57 23.24 13.15
C GLY A 52 5.86 24.05 13.28
N ARG A 53 6.19 24.47 14.50
CA ARG A 53 7.39 25.28 14.77
C ARG A 53 8.52 24.49 15.43
N ASP A 54 8.18 23.56 16.32
CA ASP A 54 9.15 22.91 17.20
C ASP A 54 9.92 21.79 16.49
N HIS A 55 9.26 21.09 15.55
CA HIS A 55 9.79 19.95 14.79
C HIS A 55 9.61 20.13 13.28
N SER A 56 9.97 21.33 12.77
CA SER A 56 9.79 21.71 11.36
C SER A 56 10.59 20.84 10.36
N ASN A 57 11.62 20.13 10.83
CA ASN A 57 12.36 19.16 10.03
C ASN A 57 11.58 17.84 9.78
N LEU A 58 10.39 17.69 10.36
CA LEU A 58 9.44 16.61 10.08
C LEU A 58 8.18 17.15 9.40
N THR A 59 7.78 16.50 8.30
CA THR A 59 6.45 16.64 7.71
C THR A 59 5.70 15.32 7.77
N VAL A 60 4.45 15.33 8.19
CA VAL A 60 3.58 14.15 8.24
C VAL A 60 2.45 14.31 7.24
N VAL A 61 2.36 13.39 6.29
CA VAL A 61 1.27 13.29 5.31
C VAL A 61 0.30 12.21 5.79
N ILE A 62 -0.89 12.64 6.23
CA ILE A 62 -1.95 11.77 6.74
C ILE A 62 -3.01 11.59 5.65
N ILE A 63 -3.22 10.35 5.21
CA ILE A 63 -4.27 10.00 4.26
C ILE A 63 -5.54 9.64 5.01
N THR A 64 -6.65 10.27 4.68
CA THR A 64 -7.92 10.06 5.39
C THR A 64 -9.13 10.16 4.47
N ALA A 65 -10.21 9.49 4.86
CA ALA A 65 -11.53 9.70 4.27
C ALA A 65 -12.29 10.88 4.90
N ASN A 66 -11.87 11.35 6.09
CA ASN A 66 -12.53 12.40 6.85
C ASN A 66 -11.54 13.07 7.82
N GLU A 67 -11.13 14.31 7.51
CA GLU A 67 -10.23 15.11 8.35
C GLU A 67 -10.77 15.38 9.76
N ASN A 68 -12.10 15.37 9.93
CA ASN A 68 -12.74 15.59 11.23
C ASN A 68 -12.92 14.30 12.03
N SER A 69 -12.34 13.18 11.60
CA SER A 69 -12.41 11.93 12.35
C SER A 69 -11.62 12.04 13.66
N ARG A 70 -12.02 11.21 14.65
CA ARG A 70 -11.29 11.09 15.91
C ARG A 70 -9.84 10.65 15.71
N TYR A 71 -9.55 9.89 14.66
CA TYR A 71 -8.21 9.36 14.39
C TYR A 71 -7.29 10.44 13.84
N VAL A 72 -7.75 11.22 12.86
CA VAL A 72 -7.02 12.41 12.38
C VAL A 72 -6.82 13.43 13.50
N THR A 73 -7.84 13.64 14.34
CA THR A 73 -7.74 14.55 15.48
C THR A 73 -6.64 14.10 16.44
N TYR A 74 -6.60 12.81 16.77
CA TYR A 74 -5.54 12.23 17.59
C TYR A 74 -4.15 12.41 16.96
N LEU A 75 -3.98 12.11 15.67
CA LEU A 75 -2.68 12.25 15.01
C LEU A 75 -2.22 13.71 14.91
N LYS A 76 -3.13 14.64 14.65
CA LYS A 76 -2.82 16.08 14.70
C LYS A 76 -2.34 16.52 16.08
N SER A 77 -2.94 15.98 17.15
CA SER A 77 -2.49 16.26 18.52
C SER A 77 -1.14 15.61 18.82
N PHE A 78 -0.89 14.38 18.36
CA PHE A 78 0.40 13.70 18.54
C PHE A 78 1.52 14.47 17.83
N PHE A 79 1.31 14.84 16.56
CA PHE A 79 2.28 15.57 15.74
C PHE A 79 2.24 17.09 15.93
N MET A 80 1.65 17.57 17.03
CA MET A 80 1.64 18.99 17.35
C MET A 80 3.09 19.50 17.50
N GLY A 81 3.47 20.46 16.67
CA GLY A 81 4.84 21.00 16.61
C GLY A 81 5.59 20.61 15.32
N ALA A 82 5.17 19.54 14.63
CA ALA A 82 5.64 19.20 13.29
C ALA A 82 4.69 19.74 12.20
N ASN A 83 5.14 19.74 10.94
CA ASN A 83 4.25 20.06 9.83
C ASN A 83 3.31 18.88 9.58
N VAL A 84 2.01 19.12 9.51
CA VAL A 84 1.00 18.09 9.24
C VAL A 84 0.21 18.46 7.99
N ILE A 85 0.24 17.58 7.00
CA ILE A 85 -0.53 17.67 5.76
C ILE A 85 -1.63 16.60 5.85
N ILE A 86 -2.88 17.03 5.86
CA ILE A 86 -4.02 16.12 5.71
C ILE A 86 -4.37 16.03 4.23
N SER A 87 -4.39 14.82 3.68
CA SER A 87 -4.85 14.54 2.33
C SER A 87 -6.17 13.78 2.38
N GLU A 88 -7.27 14.51 2.35
CA GLU A 88 -8.61 13.94 2.44
C GLU A 88 -9.18 13.55 1.07
N ALA A 89 -9.46 12.27 0.88
CA ALA A 89 -10.19 11.76 -0.28
C ALA A 89 -11.03 10.53 0.07
N ASN A 90 -12.22 10.41 -0.52
CA ASN A 90 -13.15 9.30 -0.30
C ASN A 90 -14.06 9.07 -1.51
N GLY A 91 -14.79 7.95 -1.52
CA GLY A 91 -15.86 7.67 -2.47
C GLY A 91 -15.38 7.17 -3.84
N GLN A 92 -16.22 7.39 -4.86
CA GLN A 92 -15.90 7.02 -6.24
C GLN A 92 -14.62 7.74 -6.69
N ASN A 93 -13.77 7.04 -7.45
CA ASN A 93 -12.48 7.55 -7.94
C ASN A 93 -11.42 7.80 -6.87
N PHE A 94 -11.65 7.37 -5.62
CA PHE A 94 -10.61 7.34 -4.62
C PHE A 94 -9.41 6.51 -5.11
N ASN A 95 -8.23 7.08 -5.02
CA ASN A 95 -6.96 6.45 -5.33
C ASN A 95 -5.94 6.86 -4.25
N TYR A 96 -5.44 5.86 -3.52
CA TYR A 96 -4.53 6.04 -2.41
C TYR A 96 -3.19 6.61 -2.87
N SER A 97 -2.54 5.98 -3.85
CA SER A 97 -1.27 6.46 -4.43
C SER A 97 -1.35 7.91 -4.89
N HIS A 98 -2.44 8.29 -5.56
CA HIS A 98 -2.67 9.67 -6.00
C HIS A 98 -2.81 10.63 -4.81
N SER A 99 -3.53 10.23 -3.77
CA SER A 99 -3.69 11.02 -2.55
C SER A 99 -2.34 11.24 -1.86
N VAL A 100 -1.55 10.16 -1.71
CA VAL A 100 -0.19 10.22 -1.17
C VAL A 100 0.69 11.14 -2.00
N ASN A 101 0.75 10.96 -3.32
CA ASN A 101 1.60 11.77 -4.20
C ASN A 101 1.25 13.27 -4.13
N ASN A 102 -0.03 13.64 -4.02
CA ASN A 102 -0.43 15.04 -3.85
C ASN A 102 0.04 15.61 -2.50
N GLY A 103 -0.11 14.85 -1.42
CA GLY A 103 0.42 15.22 -0.10
C GLY A 103 1.94 15.36 -0.11
N LEU A 104 2.65 14.41 -0.72
CA LEU A 104 4.10 14.44 -0.89
C LEU A 104 4.57 15.64 -1.74
N ALA A 105 3.82 16.03 -2.77
CA ALA A 105 4.13 17.19 -3.58
C ALA A 105 4.06 18.50 -2.77
N LEU A 106 3.17 18.58 -1.78
CA LEU A 106 3.14 19.68 -0.82
C LEU A 106 4.27 19.56 0.21
N ALA A 107 4.54 18.37 0.74
CA ALA A 107 5.62 18.11 1.69
C ALA A 107 7.00 18.54 1.14
N LYS A 108 7.25 18.27 -0.15
CA LYS A 108 8.48 18.68 -0.85
C LYS A 108 8.72 20.20 -0.85
N LYS A 109 7.68 21.02 -0.69
CA LYS A 109 7.78 22.49 -0.62
C LYS A 109 8.17 23.00 0.76
N LEU A 110 8.02 22.17 1.80
CA LEU A 110 8.31 22.52 3.19
C LEU A 110 9.76 22.24 3.58
N ASP A 111 10.53 21.60 2.70
CA ASP A 111 11.96 21.28 2.87
C ASP A 111 12.30 20.56 4.19
N SER A 112 11.38 19.73 4.68
CA SER A 112 11.64 18.87 5.84
C SER A 112 12.69 17.80 5.52
N GLU A 113 13.52 17.43 6.50
CA GLU A 113 14.47 16.33 6.38
C GLU A 113 13.72 14.99 6.26
N TRP A 114 12.69 14.82 7.09
CA TRP A 114 11.90 13.61 7.19
C TRP A 114 10.46 13.84 6.75
N VAL A 115 9.93 12.84 6.05
CA VAL A 115 8.51 12.77 5.67
C VAL A 115 7.93 11.46 6.16
N VAL A 116 6.88 11.54 6.97
CA VAL A 116 6.06 10.39 7.35
C VAL A 116 4.85 10.32 6.42
N VAL A 117 4.57 9.15 5.87
CA VAL A 117 3.31 8.83 5.19
C VAL A 117 2.55 7.88 6.09
N SER A 118 1.36 8.30 6.53
CA SER A 118 0.55 7.55 7.48
C SER A 118 -0.89 7.45 7.00
N ASN A 119 -1.50 6.29 7.24
CA ASN A 119 -2.95 6.21 7.30
C ASN A 119 -3.44 6.95 8.55
N ASP A 120 -4.72 7.31 8.57
CA ASP A 120 -5.30 8.00 9.72
C ASP A 120 -5.58 7.08 10.91
N ASP A 121 -5.70 5.77 10.71
CA ASP A 121 -6.13 4.79 11.71
C ASP A 121 -4.98 4.12 12.50
N VAL A 122 -3.92 4.88 12.74
CA VAL A 122 -2.77 4.48 13.58
C VAL A 122 -2.79 5.16 14.95
N PHE A 123 -2.13 4.55 15.93
CA PHE A 123 -2.00 5.03 17.31
C PHE A 123 -0.54 4.93 17.77
N LEU A 124 0.00 6.01 18.34
CA LEU A 124 1.40 6.14 18.75
C LEU A 124 1.44 6.30 20.28
N PRO A 125 1.75 5.24 21.06
CA PRO A 125 1.69 5.27 22.53
C PRO A 125 2.76 6.14 23.20
N GLY A 126 3.78 6.60 22.47
CA GLY A 126 4.83 7.49 22.98
C GLY A 126 4.47 8.98 22.87
N ASP A 127 5.49 9.82 22.78
CA ASP A 127 5.37 11.24 22.48
C ASP A 127 6.24 11.63 21.26
N LEU A 128 6.03 12.85 20.76
CA LEU A 128 6.71 13.34 19.57
C LEU A 128 8.20 13.57 19.80
N ASP A 129 8.61 13.97 21.01
CA ASP A 129 10.01 14.27 21.30
C ASP A 129 10.85 12.98 21.32
N ASP A 130 10.33 11.89 21.89
CA ASP A 130 10.96 10.56 21.82
C ASP A 130 11.03 10.05 20.37
N PHE A 131 9.93 10.19 19.60
CA PHE A 131 9.91 9.84 18.18
C PHE A 131 11.00 10.59 17.41
N MET A 132 11.09 11.90 17.60
CA MET A 132 12.07 12.76 16.93
C MET A 132 13.49 12.49 17.39
N SER A 133 13.72 12.21 18.68
CA SER A 133 15.03 11.83 19.21
C SER A 133 15.56 10.58 18.52
N ARG A 134 14.73 9.53 18.41
CA ARG A 134 15.10 8.28 17.73
C ARG A 134 15.32 8.50 16.24
N LEU A 135 14.44 9.25 15.58
CA LEU A 135 14.56 9.54 14.16
C LEU A 135 15.83 10.34 13.84
N ASN A 136 16.15 11.35 14.64
CA ASN A 136 17.34 12.17 14.49
C ASN A 136 18.63 11.39 14.80
N SER A 137 18.56 10.38 15.67
CA SER A 137 19.69 9.48 15.96
C SER A 137 20.02 8.55 14.78
N ASP A 138 19.05 8.28 13.90
CA ASP A 138 19.25 7.46 12.72
C ASP A 138 19.88 8.28 11.58
N LYS A 139 21.17 8.02 11.34
CA LYS A 139 21.95 8.67 10.25
C LYS A 139 22.24 7.74 9.09
N SER A 140 21.93 6.45 9.21
CA SER A 140 22.35 5.42 8.24
C SER A 140 21.24 5.00 7.30
N HIS A 141 19.98 5.20 7.68
CA HIS A 141 18.86 4.70 6.91
C HIS A 141 18.11 5.82 6.18
N ASN A 142 17.54 5.44 5.05
CA ASN A 142 16.82 6.32 4.13
C ASN A 142 15.31 6.12 4.22
N VAL A 143 14.88 4.90 4.54
CA VAL A 143 13.48 4.53 4.68
C VAL A 143 13.34 3.66 5.93
N LEU A 144 12.41 4.03 6.80
CA LEU A 144 12.15 3.38 8.06
C LEU A 144 10.67 3.02 8.17
N THR A 145 10.39 2.02 8.97
CA THR A 145 9.05 1.69 9.45
C THR A 145 9.11 1.37 10.96
N PRO A 146 8.05 1.64 11.74
CA PRO A 146 8.05 1.34 13.16
C PRO A 146 8.30 -0.15 13.44
N VAL A 147 8.86 -0.45 14.61
CA VAL A 147 8.90 -1.84 15.09
C VAL A 147 7.49 -2.33 15.33
N GLN A 148 7.27 -3.59 15.00
CA GLN A 148 6.00 -4.24 15.28
C GLN A 148 5.86 -4.41 16.81
N ALA A 149 4.85 -3.77 17.41
CA ALA A 149 4.50 -3.94 18.81
C ALA A 149 4.53 -5.43 19.20
N GLY A 150 5.19 -5.75 20.32
CA GLY A 150 5.37 -7.11 20.80
C GLY A 150 4.09 -7.96 20.74
N ILE A 151 4.28 -9.23 20.38
CA ILE A 151 3.32 -10.29 19.98
C ILE A 151 2.13 -10.54 20.94
N ASN A 152 2.03 -9.84 22.07
CA ASN A 152 1.11 -10.16 23.17
C ASN A 152 -0.16 -9.30 23.26
N GLN A 153 -0.40 -8.38 22.33
CA GLN A 153 -1.67 -7.65 22.28
C GLN A 153 -2.39 -7.99 20.97
N SER A 154 -3.70 -8.21 21.08
CA SER A 154 -4.68 -8.56 20.03
C SER A 154 -4.83 -7.51 18.92
N ASN A 155 -3.77 -6.75 18.61
CA ASN A 155 -3.75 -5.66 17.66
C ASN A 155 -3.26 -6.17 16.30
N ILE A 156 -3.86 -5.64 15.25
CA ILE A 156 -3.58 -6.07 13.88
C ILE A 156 -2.19 -5.57 13.47
N LYS A 157 -1.40 -6.48 12.91
CA LYS A 157 -0.04 -6.23 12.41
C LYS A 157 -0.12 -5.72 10.98
N TYR A 158 0.12 -4.43 10.73
CA TYR A 158 0.11 -3.86 9.37
C TYR A 158 1.51 -3.43 8.90
N HIS A 159 2.22 -2.60 9.66
CA HIS A 159 3.58 -2.16 9.31
C HIS A 159 4.68 -3.10 9.83
N GLY A 160 5.89 -2.92 9.28
CA GLY A 160 7.09 -3.65 9.66
C GLY A 160 7.09 -5.12 9.26
N GLU A 161 6.08 -5.60 8.51
CA GLU A 161 6.01 -6.98 8.08
C GLU A 161 7.14 -7.31 7.09
N ILE A 162 7.76 -8.47 7.32
CA ILE A 162 8.71 -9.05 6.38
C ILE A 162 7.91 -9.90 5.38
N PHE A 163 8.06 -9.60 4.09
CA PHE A 163 7.45 -10.35 3.00
C PHE A 163 8.51 -10.89 2.04
N SER A 164 8.13 -11.93 1.31
CA SER A 164 8.88 -12.47 0.19
C SER A 164 7.95 -12.64 -1.00
N ILE A 165 8.49 -12.46 -2.20
CA ILE A 165 7.76 -12.67 -3.45
C ILE A 165 8.38 -13.84 -4.15
N CYS A 166 7.60 -14.89 -4.35
CA CYS A 166 8.12 -16.13 -4.91
C CYS A 166 7.28 -16.65 -6.06
N ARG A 167 7.96 -17.26 -7.04
CA ARG A 167 7.29 -17.88 -8.17
C ARG A 167 6.38 -18.99 -7.67
N SER A 168 5.13 -18.90 -8.11
CA SER A 168 4.10 -19.91 -7.92
C SER A 168 4.52 -21.18 -8.65
N ASN A 169 4.34 -22.31 -7.99
CA ASN A 169 4.40 -23.63 -8.60
C ASN A 169 3.14 -24.38 -8.17
N LEU A 170 2.80 -25.48 -8.85
CA LEU A 170 1.54 -26.21 -8.62
C LEU A 170 1.31 -26.51 -7.12
N PHE A 171 2.37 -26.89 -6.40
CA PHE A 171 2.29 -27.19 -4.98
C PHE A 171 1.99 -25.94 -4.14
N ASN A 172 2.72 -24.85 -4.37
CA ASN A 172 2.53 -23.59 -3.66
C ASN A 172 1.18 -22.96 -3.99
N SER A 173 0.70 -23.06 -5.23
CA SER A 173 -0.63 -22.59 -5.60
C SER A 173 -1.69 -23.37 -4.80
N LEU A 174 -1.62 -24.70 -4.78
CA LEU A 174 -2.55 -25.55 -4.02
C LEU A 174 -2.55 -25.22 -2.52
N LEU A 175 -1.38 -25.03 -1.92
CA LEU A 175 -1.27 -24.66 -0.50
C LEU A 175 -1.79 -23.25 -0.25
N PHE A 176 -1.40 -22.28 -1.08
CA PHE A 176 -1.90 -20.90 -1.00
C PHE A 176 -3.43 -20.89 -1.02
N PHE A 177 -4.05 -21.62 -1.94
CA PHE A 177 -5.51 -21.74 -2.02
C PHE A 177 -6.14 -22.50 -0.86
N LYS A 178 -5.45 -23.47 -0.25
CA LYS A 178 -5.94 -24.20 0.93
C LYS A 178 -5.96 -23.32 2.19
N TYR A 179 -5.00 -22.41 2.33
CA TYR A 179 -4.82 -21.61 3.54
C TYR A 179 -5.41 -20.19 3.46
N GLN A 180 -5.72 -19.69 2.27
CA GLN A 180 -6.45 -18.44 2.07
C GLN A 180 -7.92 -18.64 2.50
N LYS A 181 -8.28 -18.11 3.67
CA LYS A 181 -9.67 -17.82 4.03
C LYS A 181 -9.97 -16.39 3.61
N PRO A 182 -11.07 -16.14 2.88
CA PRO A 182 -12.28 -16.93 2.75
C PRO A 182 -12.50 -17.48 1.30
N LYS A 183 -13.44 -18.43 1.15
CA LYS A 183 -13.70 -19.22 -0.08
C LYS A 183 -14.03 -18.36 -1.31
N GLU A 184 -14.50 -17.16 -1.08
CA GLU A 184 -14.86 -16.16 -2.06
C GLU A 184 -13.64 -15.72 -2.88
N LEU A 185 -12.44 -15.68 -2.29
CA LEU A 185 -11.20 -15.33 -3.02
C LEU A 185 -10.91 -16.41 -4.06
N TRP A 186 -11.06 -17.65 -3.62
CA TRP A 186 -10.80 -18.80 -4.44
C TRP A 186 -11.80 -18.89 -5.59
N LYS A 187 -13.09 -18.63 -5.32
CA LYS A 187 -14.12 -18.56 -6.35
C LYS A 187 -13.73 -17.54 -7.42
N MET A 188 -13.30 -16.36 -7.00
CA MET A 188 -12.86 -15.32 -7.92
C MET A 188 -11.62 -15.73 -8.72
N TYR A 189 -10.57 -16.24 -8.07
CA TYR A 189 -9.36 -16.67 -8.78
C TYR A 189 -9.64 -17.75 -9.83
N ARG A 190 -10.62 -18.61 -9.60
CA ARG A 190 -11.07 -19.63 -10.55
C ARG A 190 -11.89 -19.06 -11.71
N GLU A 191 -12.62 -17.97 -11.48
CA GLU A 191 -13.47 -17.30 -12.47
C GLU A 191 -12.72 -16.24 -13.30
N LEU A 192 -11.48 -15.92 -12.92
CA LEU A 192 -10.60 -15.03 -13.67
C LEU A 192 -10.31 -15.59 -15.08
N PRO A 193 -10.31 -14.75 -16.14
CA PRO A 193 -9.96 -15.19 -17.48
C PRO A 193 -8.57 -15.84 -17.56
N GLY A 194 -8.36 -16.75 -18.51
CA GLY A 194 -7.11 -17.53 -18.61
C GLY A 194 -5.83 -16.69 -18.79
N TRP A 195 -5.95 -15.44 -19.27
CA TRP A 195 -4.83 -14.51 -19.36
C TRP A 195 -4.48 -13.85 -18.02
N SER A 196 -5.43 -13.70 -17.09
CA SER A 196 -5.20 -13.09 -15.78
C SER A 196 -4.70 -14.11 -14.75
N THR A 197 -5.04 -15.39 -14.89
CA THR A 197 -4.49 -16.45 -14.02
C THR A 197 -2.99 -16.65 -14.21
N LYS A 198 -2.47 -16.46 -15.43
CA LYS A 198 -1.02 -16.37 -15.74
C LYS A 198 -0.34 -15.14 -15.13
N ARG A 199 -1.09 -14.19 -14.57
CA ARG A 199 -0.55 -13.02 -13.85
C ARG A 199 -0.61 -13.22 -12.34
N LEU A 200 -0.85 -14.44 -11.86
CA LEU A 200 -0.70 -14.85 -10.46
C LEU A 200 0.52 -15.75 -10.26
N ASP A 201 1.49 -15.64 -11.18
CA ASP A 201 2.73 -16.40 -11.20
C ASP A 201 3.65 -16.10 -10.03
N CYS A 202 3.41 -15.02 -9.28
CA CYS A 202 4.11 -14.74 -8.03
C CYS A 202 3.12 -14.67 -6.86
N LEU A 203 3.52 -15.29 -5.76
CA LEU A 203 2.80 -15.30 -4.50
C LEU A 203 3.61 -14.53 -3.47
N GLU A 204 2.90 -13.69 -2.73
CA GLU A 204 3.43 -12.99 -1.57
C GLU A 204 3.37 -13.90 -0.35
N PHE A 205 4.46 -13.93 0.41
CA PHE A 205 4.63 -14.72 1.61
C PHE A 205 5.09 -13.84 2.76
N GLY A 206 4.14 -13.45 3.61
CA GLY A 206 4.41 -12.74 4.87
C GLY A 206 5.26 -13.55 5.85
N SER A 207 5.71 -12.91 6.93
CA SER A 207 6.60 -13.49 7.95
C SER A 207 6.00 -14.73 8.63
N SER A 208 4.68 -14.76 8.76
CA SER A 208 3.89 -15.82 9.38
C SER A 208 3.59 -17.01 8.44
N SER A 209 3.93 -16.91 7.16
CA SER A 209 3.67 -17.99 6.21
C SER A 209 4.59 -19.19 6.45
N ASN A 210 4.04 -20.40 6.22
CA ASN A 210 4.71 -21.65 6.55
C ASN A 210 6.11 -21.75 5.91
N ASN A 211 7.14 -21.84 6.75
CA ASN A 211 8.55 -21.94 6.35
C ASN A 211 8.82 -23.04 5.30
N LEU A 212 8.02 -24.11 5.30
CA LEU A 212 8.12 -25.15 4.27
C LEU A 212 7.76 -24.62 2.88
N VAL A 213 6.70 -23.83 2.76
CA VAL A 213 6.28 -23.25 1.48
C VAL A 213 7.36 -22.30 0.97
N LYS A 214 7.87 -21.41 1.84
CA LYS A 214 8.99 -20.52 1.49
C LYS A 214 10.22 -21.30 1.03
N LYS A 215 10.59 -22.38 1.74
CA LYS A 215 11.77 -23.20 1.44
C LYS A 215 11.72 -23.85 0.04
N PHE A 216 10.55 -24.28 -0.40
CA PHE A 216 10.36 -24.90 -1.72
C PHE A 216 9.95 -23.90 -2.81
N SER A 217 9.80 -22.62 -2.46
CA SER A 217 9.48 -21.55 -3.41
C SER A 217 10.75 -20.93 -4.00
N LYS A 218 10.76 -20.69 -5.31
CA LYS A 218 11.81 -19.88 -5.94
C LYS A 218 11.49 -18.40 -5.74
N CYS A 219 11.99 -17.81 -4.66
CA CYS A 219 11.75 -16.41 -4.35
C CYS A 219 12.60 -15.48 -5.22
N ILE A 220 11.92 -14.50 -5.83
CA ILE A 220 12.49 -13.42 -6.63
C ILE A 220 13.01 -12.33 -5.68
N PHE A 221 12.18 -11.94 -4.73
CA PHE A 221 12.53 -11.03 -3.64
C PHE A 221 12.35 -11.76 -2.32
N LYS A 222 13.34 -11.63 -1.43
CA LYS A 222 13.36 -12.33 -0.15
C LYS A 222 13.47 -11.35 0.99
N ASP A 223 12.69 -11.61 2.02
CA ASP A 223 12.74 -10.95 3.31
C ASP A 223 12.79 -9.41 3.24
N LEU A 224 12.00 -8.84 2.32
CA LEU A 224 11.80 -7.40 2.23
C LEU A 224 10.90 -6.93 3.36
N ARG A 225 11.15 -5.73 3.89
CA ARG A 225 10.32 -5.14 4.93
C ARG A 225 9.34 -4.15 4.31
N ASN A 226 8.07 -4.30 4.62
CA ASN A 226 7.02 -3.38 4.18
C ASN A 226 6.75 -2.31 5.25
N PHE A 227 6.54 -1.08 4.81
CA PHE A 227 6.11 0.02 5.68
C PHE A 227 4.58 0.10 5.82
N SER A 228 3.81 -0.48 4.88
CA SER A 228 2.35 -0.57 4.90
C SER A 228 1.67 0.78 5.22
N ASP A 229 1.04 0.89 6.40
CA ASP A 229 0.22 2.02 6.82
C ASP A 229 1.01 3.13 7.51
N PHE A 230 2.31 2.93 7.75
CA PHE A 230 3.19 3.91 8.38
C PHE A 230 4.63 3.79 7.87
N GLY A 231 4.97 4.65 6.91
CA GLY A 231 6.32 4.75 6.34
C GLY A 231 6.99 6.08 6.67
N ILE A 232 8.29 6.02 6.95
CA ILE A 232 9.12 7.18 7.30
C ILE A 232 10.24 7.27 6.27
N PHE A 233 10.38 8.40 5.61
CA PHE A 233 11.28 8.57 4.47
C PHE A 233 12.15 9.79 4.68
N ARG A 234 13.44 9.70 4.33
CA ARG A 234 14.21 10.90 4.03
C ARG A 234 13.60 11.58 2.81
N SER A 235 13.43 12.89 2.87
CA SER A 235 12.74 13.65 1.83
C SER A 235 13.40 13.56 0.46
N GLU A 236 14.73 13.37 0.41
CA GLU A 236 15.49 13.16 -0.81
C GLU A 236 15.05 11.93 -1.60
N ILE A 237 14.72 10.82 -0.92
CA ILE A 237 14.27 9.58 -1.55
C ILE A 237 12.96 9.80 -2.30
N LEU A 238 12.09 10.63 -1.75
CA LEU A 238 10.79 10.91 -2.36
C LEU A 238 10.89 11.78 -3.61
N ARG A 239 12.07 12.33 -3.95
CA ARG A 239 12.32 13.02 -5.23
C ARG A 239 12.29 12.03 -6.39
N ASP A 240 12.93 10.87 -6.19
CA ASP A 240 13.10 9.85 -7.23
C ASP A 240 12.03 8.75 -7.15
N PHE A 241 11.42 8.59 -5.97
CA PHE A 241 10.41 7.57 -5.74
C PHE A 241 9.05 8.19 -5.42
N SER A 242 8.08 7.95 -6.31
CA SER A 242 6.66 8.21 -6.07
C SER A 242 5.88 6.89 -5.96
N PHE A 243 4.65 6.95 -5.46
CA PHE A 243 3.71 5.84 -5.52
C PHE A 243 3.17 5.71 -6.94
N ASP A 244 3.07 4.48 -7.45
CA ASP A 244 2.51 4.22 -8.77
C ASP A 244 0.97 4.35 -8.70
N GLU A 245 0.43 5.34 -9.42
CA GLU A 245 -1.00 5.67 -9.38
C GLU A 245 -1.90 4.72 -10.18
N SER A 246 -1.32 3.75 -10.88
CA SER A 246 -2.10 2.63 -11.42
C SER A 246 -2.63 1.75 -10.29
N PHE A 247 -1.95 1.67 -9.14
CA PHE A 247 -2.54 1.08 -7.94
C PHE A 247 -3.61 2.03 -7.37
N GLN A 248 -4.78 1.49 -7.04
CA GLN A 248 -5.85 2.28 -6.44
C GLN A 248 -5.86 2.22 -4.92
N ASN A 249 -5.76 1.03 -4.33
CA ASN A 249 -5.77 0.79 -2.89
C ASN A 249 -5.42 -0.68 -2.62
N GLY A 250 -4.15 -0.94 -2.35
CA GLY A 250 -3.55 -2.26 -2.14
C GLY A 250 -2.39 -2.52 -3.12
N PHE A 251 -1.27 -3.00 -2.58
CA PHE A 251 -0.02 -3.37 -3.26
C PHE A 251 0.87 -2.22 -3.75
N GLU A 252 0.47 -0.96 -3.62
CA GLU A 252 1.32 0.20 -3.96
C GLU A 252 2.58 0.33 -3.09
N ASP A 253 2.46 -0.03 -1.82
CA ASP A 253 3.52 -0.09 -0.82
C ASP A 253 4.51 -1.20 -1.15
N PHE A 254 4.03 -2.40 -1.46
CA PHE A 254 4.86 -3.50 -1.95
C PHE A 254 5.64 -3.12 -3.22
N ASP A 255 4.98 -2.49 -4.19
CA ASP A 255 5.64 -2.00 -5.39
C ASP A 255 6.76 -1.01 -5.08
N LEU A 256 6.49 -0.04 -4.20
CA LEU A 256 7.47 0.96 -3.80
C LEU A 256 8.66 0.31 -3.09
N VAL A 257 8.43 -0.62 -2.15
CA VAL A 257 9.48 -1.35 -1.45
C VAL A 257 10.36 -2.14 -2.43
N ILE A 258 9.78 -2.81 -3.41
CA ILE A 258 10.54 -3.54 -4.44
C ILE A 258 11.40 -2.58 -5.26
N ARG A 259 10.85 -1.44 -5.67
CA ARG A 259 11.61 -0.43 -6.44
C ARG A 259 12.76 0.18 -5.64
N LEU A 260 12.54 0.46 -4.35
CA LEU A 260 13.58 0.89 -3.42
C LEU A 260 14.68 -0.17 -3.31
N HIS A 261 14.30 -1.43 -3.07
CA HIS A 261 15.24 -2.54 -2.96
C HIS A 261 16.08 -2.72 -4.23
N LYS A 262 15.47 -2.66 -5.41
CA LYS A 262 16.19 -2.73 -6.69
C LYS A 262 17.18 -1.58 -6.89
N SER A 263 17.00 -0.48 -6.16
CA SER A 263 17.88 0.69 -6.19
C SER A 263 18.90 0.68 -5.05
N GLY A 264 19.02 -0.43 -4.32
CA GLY A 264 19.96 -0.56 -3.21
C GLY A 264 19.50 0.09 -1.90
N ILE A 265 18.23 0.50 -1.80
CA ILE A 265 17.66 1.12 -0.60
C ILE A 265 16.83 0.08 0.16
N SER A 266 17.20 -0.19 1.40
CA SER A 266 16.42 -1.02 2.32
C SER A 266 15.36 -0.21 3.06
N VAL A 267 14.31 -0.91 3.50
CA VAL A 267 13.38 -0.41 4.52
C VAL A 267 13.80 -1.02 5.85
N ASP A 268 14.23 -0.17 6.78
CA ASP A 268 14.73 -0.57 8.09
C ASP A 268 13.69 -0.26 9.19
N THR A 269 14.00 -0.62 10.43
CA THR A 269 13.09 -0.41 11.55
C THR A 269 13.52 0.76 12.42
N LEU A 270 12.58 1.66 12.71
CA LEU A 270 12.71 2.59 13.82
C LEU A 270 12.17 1.91 15.08
N ASP A 271 12.96 1.85 16.15
CA ASP A 271 12.52 1.33 17.45
C ASP A 271 11.53 2.28 18.13
N PHE A 272 10.34 2.40 17.56
CA PHE A 272 9.23 3.19 18.06
C PHE A 272 7.94 2.38 17.82
N ASP A 273 7.07 2.29 18.82
CA ASP A 273 5.84 1.51 18.71
C ASP A 273 4.76 2.29 17.95
N VAL A 274 4.14 1.64 16.97
CA VAL A 274 2.93 2.15 16.31
C VAL A 274 1.91 1.02 16.29
N LYS A 275 0.66 1.34 16.60
CA LYS A 275 -0.47 0.42 16.58
C LYS A 275 -1.40 0.79 15.45
N SER A 276 -2.00 -0.20 14.81
CA SER A 276 -2.97 0.02 13.74
C SER A 276 -4.34 -0.54 14.14
N VAL A 277 -5.38 0.27 13.96
CA VAL A 277 -6.77 -0.19 14.08
C VAL A 277 -7.18 -0.95 12.82
N GLY A 278 -6.61 -0.56 11.68
CA GLY A 278 -6.86 -1.07 10.35
C GLY A 278 -8.27 -0.78 9.84
N GLY A 279 -8.35 -0.44 8.55
CA GLY A 279 -9.62 -0.33 7.80
C GLY A 279 -10.68 0.58 8.42
N ALA A 280 -10.32 1.46 9.35
CA ALA A 280 -11.31 2.16 10.17
C ALA A 280 -12.02 3.26 9.36
N SER A 281 -11.29 3.93 8.46
CA SER A 281 -11.80 5.03 7.64
C SER A 281 -12.26 4.61 6.25
N LEU A 282 -11.67 3.56 5.68
CA LEU A 282 -12.02 3.04 4.34
C LEU A 282 -12.90 1.79 4.38
N GLY A 283 -13.23 1.33 5.59
CA GLY A 283 -14.04 0.14 5.83
C GLY A 283 -13.31 -1.18 5.58
N TYR A 284 -13.97 -2.24 6.03
CA TYR A 284 -13.64 -3.63 5.76
C TYR A 284 -14.75 -4.27 4.94
N GLY A 285 -14.39 -5.22 4.06
CA GLY A 285 -15.39 -6.06 3.42
C GLY A 285 -15.02 -6.54 2.02
N LEU A 286 -15.91 -7.36 1.46
CA LEU A 286 -15.79 -7.98 0.14
C LEU A 286 -15.66 -6.95 -1.00
N SER A 287 -16.13 -5.72 -0.80
CA SER A 287 -16.01 -4.63 -1.79
C SER A 287 -14.57 -4.17 -2.05
N ARG A 288 -13.61 -4.46 -1.15
CA ARG A 288 -12.19 -4.15 -1.36
C ARG A 288 -11.47 -5.19 -2.21
N TRP A 289 -12.08 -6.36 -2.41
CA TRP A 289 -11.43 -7.52 -2.99
C TRP A 289 -11.06 -7.32 -4.46
N PRO A 290 -11.92 -6.73 -5.31
CA PRO A 290 -11.53 -6.37 -6.67
C PRO A 290 -10.27 -5.50 -6.72
N LEU A 291 -10.12 -4.56 -5.78
CA LEU A 291 -8.96 -3.66 -5.73
C LEU A 291 -7.68 -4.38 -5.33
N ILE A 292 -7.74 -5.20 -4.28
CA ILE A 292 -6.61 -6.02 -3.80
C ILE A 292 -6.15 -6.95 -4.92
N VAL A 293 -7.09 -7.57 -5.62
CA VAL A 293 -6.79 -8.58 -6.65
C VAL A 293 -6.22 -7.94 -7.88
N PHE A 294 -6.78 -6.80 -8.29
CA PHE A 294 -6.18 -5.98 -9.34
C PHE A 294 -4.75 -5.55 -8.95
N GLY A 295 -4.55 -5.05 -7.71
CA GLY A 295 -3.24 -4.66 -7.20
C GLY A 295 -2.24 -5.82 -7.29
N GLN A 296 -2.63 -7.03 -6.86
CA GLN A 296 -1.79 -8.22 -6.97
C GLN A 296 -1.48 -8.59 -8.42
N MET A 297 -2.48 -8.59 -9.30
CA MET A 297 -2.29 -8.85 -10.73
C MET A 297 -1.32 -7.86 -11.37
N TYR A 298 -1.45 -6.57 -11.02
CA TYR A 298 -0.61 -5.51 -11.53
C TYR A 298 0.83 -5.60 -11.01
N LEU A 299 1.01 -5.86 -9.71
CA LEU A 299 2.33 -6.09 -9.11
C LEU A 299 3.04 -7.26 -9.81
N ASN A 300 2.35 -8.39 -9.99
CA ASN A 300 2.91 -9.55 -10.68
C ASN A 300 3.25 -9.27 -12.14
N TYR A 301 2.43 -8.49 -12.84
CA TYR A 301 2.75 -8.02 -14.19
C TYR A 301 4.05 -7.20 -14.22
N LYS A 302 4.24 -6.28 -13.28
CA LYS A 302 5.47 -5.49 -13.15
C LYS A 302 6.68 -6.40 -12.86
N ILE A 303 6.56 -7.35 -11.94
CA ILE A 303 7.62 -8.31 -11.61
C ILE A 303 7.99 -9.18 -12.81
N ALA A 304 7.01 -9.67 -13.57
CA ALA A 304 7.27 -10.45 -14.77
C ALA A 304 8.07 -9.64 -15.80
N LYS A 305 7.72 -8.37 -16.01
CA LYS A 305 8.50 -7.48 -16.88
C LYS A 305 9.93 -7.26 -16.36
N MET A 306 10.09 -7.09 -15.06
CA MET A 306 11.41 -6.90 -14.43
C MET A 306 12.32 -8.12 -14.53
N THR A 307 11.77 -9.33 -14.64
CA THR A 307 12.54 -10.59 -14.60
C THR A 307 12.66 -11.31 -15.95
N ASN A 308 11.92 -10.86 -16.96
CA ASN A 308 12.03 -11.35 -18.35
C ASN A 308 12.92 -10.45 -19.23
N SER A 309 13.54 -9.43 -18.65
CA SER A 309 14.46 -8.52 -19.34
C SER A 309 15.94 -8.92 -19.19
N ASP A 310 16.18 -10.09 -18.59
CA ASP A 310 17.47 -10.79 -18.47
C ASP A 310 17.43 -12.08 -19.30
#